data_AF-A0A4P6UV97-F1
#
_entry.id   AF-A0A4P6UV97-F1
#
_cell.length_a   1.000
_cell.length_b   1.000
_cell.length_c   1.000
_cell.angle_alpha   90.00
_cell.angle_beta   90.00
_cell.angle_gamma   90.00
#
_symmetry.space_group_name_H-M   'P 1'
#
loop_
_entity.id
_entity.type
_entity.pdbx_description
1 polymer ?
#
loop_
_entity_poly.entity_id
_entity_poly.type
_entity_poly.pdbx_seq_one_letter_code
_entity_poly.pdbx_strand_id
1 'polypeptide(L)'
;MSPQSAYASAVGYFVGKVREGGAWDYKVQPGYRYWYKEWTAYTYSGTRVINTEYIGNYNYGYVGETLFSKTVLLIGGTGVGIGVGQPEDEKDRQAITQGFDDAVRYY
;
A
#
# COMPACT_ATOMS: atom_id res chain seq x y z
N MET A 1 -22.33 11.63 13.49
CA MET A 1 -20.86 11.55 13.35
C MET A 1 -20.39 12.86 12.74
N SER A 2 -19.39 13.54 13.32
CA SER A 2 -18.80 14.74 12.71
C SER A 2 -17.81 14.36 11.61
N PRO A 3 -17.53 15.22 10.61
CA PRO A 3 -16.52 14.96 9.59
C PRO A 3 -15.16 14.57 10.17
N GLN A 4 -14.74 15.24 11.25
CA GLN A 4 -13.49 14.95 11.94
C GLN A 4 -13.48 13.54 12.56
N SER A 5 -14.58 13.14 13.21
CA SER A 5 -14.69 11.79 13.79
C SER A 5 -14.77 10.69 12.72
N ALA A 6 -15.38 10.97 11.57
CA ALA A 6 -15.41 10.06 10.43
C ALA A 6 -14.00 9.87 9.84
N TYR A 7 -13.28 10.97 9.61
CA TYR A 7 -11.90 10.95 9.13
C TYR A 7 -10.98 10.16 10.07
N ALA A 8 -11.02 10.45 11.37
CA ALA A 8 -10.21 9.72 12.36
C ALA A 8 -10.53 8.22 12.39
N SER A 9 -11.80 7.85 12.26
CA SER A 9 -12.22 6.44 12.19
C SER A 9 -11.70 5.75 10.92
N ALA A 10 -11.76 6.43 9.78
CA ALA A 10 -11.26 5.91 8.50
C ALA A 10 -9.73 5.74 8.53
N VAL A 11 -9.00 6.71 9.09
CA VAL A 11 -7.56 6.61 9.34
C VAL A 11 -7.23 5.43 10.25
N GLY A 12 -7.94 5.28 11.37
CA GLY A 12 -7.73 4.16 12.29
C GLY A 12 -7.98 2.81 11.64
N TYR A 13 -9.02 2.70 10.81
CA TYR A 13 -9.30 1.51 10.02
C TYR A 13 -8.17 1.21 9.02
N PHE A 14 -7.77 2.20 8.22
CA PHE A 14 -6.69 2.07 7.24
C PHE A 14 -5.39 1.61 7.90
N VAL A 15 -4.95 2.30 8.95
CA VAL A 15 -3.73 1.94 9.71
C VAL A 15 -3.83 0.53 10.28
N GLY A 16 -4.99 0.16 10.84
CA GLY A 16 -5.22 -1.18 11.37
C GLY A 16 -5.15 -2.29 10.30
N LYS A 17 -5.43 -1.97 9.04
CA LYS A 17 -5.33 -2.90 7.92
C LYS A 17 -3.90 -3.04 7.38
N VAL A 18 -3.17 -1.93 7.24
CA VAL A 18 -1.84 -1.91 6.57
C VAL A 18 -0.67 -2.20 7.51
N ARG A 19 -0.84 -2.09 8.83
CA ARG A 19 0.21 -2.42 9.80
C ARG A 19 0.68 -3.88 9.67
N GLU A 20 1.85 -4.17 10.20
CA GLU A 20 2.38 -5.54 10.29
C GLU A 20 1.37 -6.51 10.94
N GLY A 21 1.16 -7.67 10.31
CA GLY A 21 0.14 -8.64 10.69
C GLY A 21 -1.31 -8.22 10.43
N GLY A 22 -1.53 -7.01 9.93
CA GLY A 22 -2.84 -6.52 9.48
C GLY A 22 -3.34 -7.29 8.27
N ALA A 23 -4.64 -7.18 7.98
CA ALA A 23 -5.26 -7.93 6.89
C ALA A 23 -4.74 -7.55 5.49
N TRP A 24 -4.07 -6.40 5.35
CA TRP A 24 -3.41 -5.96 4.11
C TRP A 24 -1.88 -6.05 4.18
N ASP A 25 -1.33 -6.68 5.22
CA ASP A 25 0.07 -7.13 5.22
C ASP A 25 0.21 -8.41 4.38
N TYR A 26 0.12 -8.25 3.05
CA TYR A 26 -0.02 -9.39 2.13
C TYR A 26 1.15 -10.38 2.19
N LYS A 27 2.35 -9.95 2.57
CA LYS A 27 3.52 -10.84 2.69
C LYS A 27 3.34 -11.93 3.76
N VAL A 28 2.41 -11.77 4.71
CA VAL A 28 2.08 -12.77 5.73
C VAL A 28 0.71 -13.44 5.52
N GLN A 29 -0.13 -12.97 4.58
CA GLN A 29 -1.47 -13.54 4.35
C GLN A 29 -1.42 -14.87 3.59
N PRO A 30 -2.26 -15.87 3.96
CA PRO A 30 -2.40 -17.10 3.18
C PRO A 30 -2.72 -16.83 1.71
N GLY A 31 -2.09 -17.56 0.79
CA GLY A 31 -2.25 -17.35 -0.65
C GLY A 31 -1.38 -16.22 -1.22
N TYR A 32 -1.11 -15.16 -0.45
CA TYR A 32 -0.21 -14.07 -0.85
C TYR A 32 1.22 -14.27 -0.34
N ARG A 33 1.40 -15.05 0.73
CA ARG A 33 2.65 -15.04 1.50
C ARG A 33 3.92 -15.18 0.68
N TYR A 34 4.93 -14.55 1.28
CA TYR A 34 6.25 -14.17 0.80
C TYR A 34 6.23 -12.95 -0.11
N TRP A 35 6.98 -11.92 0.30
CA TRP A 35 7.11 -10.65 -0.42
C TRP A 35 7.56 -10.84 -1.87
N TYR A 36 8.43 -11.83 -2.12
CA TYR A 36 8.98 -12.16 -3.43
C TYR A 36 8.06 -13.02 -4.31
N LYS A 37 6.91 -13.49 -3.81
CA LYS A 37 6.00 -14.32 -4.62
C LYS A 37 5.45 -13.50 -5.78
N GLU A 38 5.63 -14.03 -6.99
CA GLU A 38 5.26 -13.37 -8.25
C GLU A 38 3.87 -13.75 -8.77
N TRP A 39 3.29 -12.82 -9.52
CA TRP A 39 1.96 -12.89 -10.10
C TRP A 39 1.96 -12.25 -11.49
N THR A 40 1.33 -12.90 -12.45
CA THR A 40 0.92 -12.22 -13.69
C THR A 40 -0.31 -11.39 -13.38
N ALA A 41 -0.20 -10.07 -13.43
CA ALA A 41 -1.26 -9.14 -13.08
C ALA A 41 -1.65 -8.24 -14.25
N TYR A 42 -2.93 -7.92 -14.32
CA TYR A 42 -3.47 -6.87 -15.19
C TYR A 42 -3.45 -5.55 -14.42
N THR A 43 -2.58 -4.61 -14.81
CA THR A 43 -2.51 -3.26 -14.24
C THR A 43 -3.06 -2.24 -15.25
N TYR A 44 -3.25 -0.98 -14.83
CA TYR A 44 -3.66 0.10 -15.72
C TYR A 44 -2.64 0.39 -16.84
N SER A 45 -1.36 0.00 -16.63
CA SER A 45 -0.29 0.10 -17.62
C SER A 45 -0.13 -1.16 -18.49
N GLY A 46 -1.02 -2.14 -18.37
CA GLY A 46 -0.99 -3.41 -19.11
C GLY A 46 -0.69 -4.63 -18.25
N THR A 47 -0.45 -5.77 -18.91
CA THR A 47 -0.14 -7.03 -18.21
C THR A 47 1.34 -7.08 -17.86
N ARG A 48 1.69 -7.35 -16.60
CA ARG A 48 3.08 -7.50 -16.14
C ARG A 48 3.20 -8.48 -14.98
N VAL A 49 4.41 -8.99 -14.77
CA VAL A 49 4.74 -9.74 -13.57
C VAL A 49 4.99 -8.75 -12.42
N ILE A 50 4.35 -8.98 -11.28
CA ILE A 50 4.53 -8.21 -10.04
C ILE A 50 4.75 -9.17 -8.87
N ASN A 51 5.44 -8.71 -7.83
CA ASN A 51 5.57 -9.48 -6.59
C ASN A 51 4.54 -9.02 -5.54
N THR A 52 4.45 -9.77 -4.45
CA THR A 52 3.50 -9.48 -3.35
C THR A 52 3.82 -8.18 -2.63
N GLU A 53 5.10 -7.82 -2.55
CA GLU A 53 5.56 -6.52 -2.05
C GLU A 53 4.97 -5.35 -2.85
N TYR A 54 5.08 -5.41 -4.18
CA TYR A 54 4.45 -4.44 -5.07
C TYR A 54 2.94 -4.36 -4.83
N ILE A 55 2.24 -5.49 -4.67
CA ILE A 55 0.79 -5.51 -4.39
C ILE A 55 0.47 -4.73 -3.11
N GLY A 56 1.24 -4.95 -2.03
CA GLY A 56 1.05 -4.24 -0.77
C GLY A 56 1.29 -2.74 -0.88
N ASN A 57 2.42 -2.35 -1.47
CA ASN A 57 2.80 -0.95 -1.63
C ASN A 57 1.87 -0.19 -2.59
N TYR A 58 1.44 -0.83 -3.68
CA TYR A 58 0.43 -0.29 -4.58
C TYR A 58 -0.91 -0.10 -3.86
N ASN A 59 -1.40 -1.11 -3.11
CA ASN A 59 -2.66 -1.01 -2.36
C ASN A 59 -2.61 0.08 -1.28
N TYR A 60 -1.48 0.22 -0.58
CA TYR A 60 -1.25 1.28 0.39
C TYR A 60 -1.37 2.67 -0.24
N GLY A 61 -0.74 2.88 -1.40
CA GLY A 61 -0.85 4.13 -2.17
C GLY A 61 -2.27 4.38 -2.69
N TYR A 62 -2.88 3.37 -3.29
CA TYR A 62 -4.19 3.47 -3.96
C TYR A 62 -5.32 3.75 -2.98
N VAL A 63 -5.43 2.97 -1.89
CA VAL A 63 -6.48 3.18 -0.88
C VAL A 63 -6.16 4.40 0.00
N GLY A 64 -4.88 4.60 0.32
CA GLY A 64 -4.43 5.69 1.19
C GLY A 64 -4.63 7.08 0.60
N GLU A 65 -4.72 7.20 -0.74
CA GLU A 65 -5.02 8.44 -1.46
C GLU A 65 -6.26 9.16 -0.89
N THR A 66 -7.29 8.39 -0.53
CA THR A 66 -8.55 8.92 0.02
C THR A 66 -8.39 9.62 1.38
N LEU A 67 -7.28 9.39 2.08
CA LEU A 67 -7.05 9.86 3.46
C LEU A 67 -5.83 10.77 3.59
N PHE A 68 -4.86 10.65 2.70
CA PHE A 68 -3.54 11.23 2.84
C PHE A 68 -3.00 11.72 1.50
N SER A 69 -2.21 12.79 1.54
CA SER A 69 -1.45 13.19 0.36
C SER A 69 -0.36 12.17 0.03
N LYS A 70 0.05 12.13 -1.25
CA LYS A 70 1.16 11.29 -1.72
C LYS A 70 2.42 11.42 -0.88
N THR A 71 2.76 12.65 -0.49
CA THR A 71 3.93 12.92 0.37
C THR A 71 3.80 12.25 1.73
N VAL A 72 2.62 12.31 2.37
CA VAL A 72 2.37 11.65 3.66
C VAL A 72 2.47 10.14 3.52
N LEU A 73 1.94 9.57 2.43
CA LEU A 73 2.04 8.14 2.15
C LEU A 73 3.48 7.69 1.92
N LEU A 74 4.27 8.44 1.14
CA LEU A 74 5.67 8.12 0.92
C LEU A 74 6.50 8.17 2.21
N ILE A 75 6.24 9.14 3.10
CA ILE A 75 6.89 9.20 4.43
C ILE A 75 6.40 8.06 5.34
N GLY A 76 5.10 7.74 5.28
CA GLY A 76 4.49 6.69 6.08
C GLY A 76 4.97 5.28 5.71
N GLY A 77 5.20 5.03 4.41
CA GLY A 77 5.87 3.83 3.92
C GLY A 77 7.22 3.63 4.61
N THR A 78 7.97 4.72 4.76
CA THR A 78 9.32 4.70 5.36
C THR A 78 9.32 4.38 6.84
N GLY A 79 8.28 4.82 7.56
CA GLY A 79 8.15 4.62 9.01
C GLY A 79 7.56 3.27 9.42
N VAL A 80 6.74 2.63 8.58
CA VAL A 80 6.11 1.33 8.90
C VAL A 80 7.07 0.16 8.65
N GLY A 81 8.17 0.37 7.90
CA GLY A 81 9.17 -0.64 7.55
C GLY A 81 10.16 -1.06 8.66
N ILE A 82 10.13 -0.50 9.87
CA ILE A 82 11.13 -0.76 10.93
C ILE A 82 11.08 -2.22 11.49
N GLY A 83 10.16 -3.08 11.02
CA GLY A 83 9.98 -4.45 11.52
C GLY A 83 10.64 -5.60 10.75
N VAL A 84 10.89 -5.49 9.44
CA VAL A 84 11.44 -6.63 8.66
C VAL A 84 12.34 -6.11 7.53
N GLY A 85 13.62 -6.47 7.60
CA GLY A 85 14.71 -5.83 6.86
C GLY A 85 14.60 -5.86 5.34
N GLN A 86 14.31 -4.69 4.77
CA GLN A 86 15.02 -4.08 3.64
C GLN A 86 15.04 -2.56 3.90
N PRO A 87 16.13 -1.83 3.58
CA PRO A 87 16.02 -0.39 3.41
C PRO A 87 15.00 -0.14 2.29
N GLU A 88 14.10 0.83 2.47
CA GLU A 88 13.15 1.21 1.42
C GLU A 88 13.87 1.39 0.09
N ASP A 89 13.62 0.48 -0.84
CA ASP A 89 14.21 0.59 -2.16
C ASP A 89 13.30 1.45 -3.05
N GLU A 90 13.89 1.99 -4.12
CA GLU A 90 13.18 2.86 -5.05
C GLU A 90 11.92 2.19 -5.67
N LYS A 91 11.83 0.86 -5.65
CA LYS A 91 10.68 0.14 -6.21
C LYS A 91 9.45 0.27 -5.32
N ASP A 92 9.62 0.28 -4.00
CA ASP A 92 8.51 0.49 -3.07
C ASP A 92 7.90 1.88 -3.25
N ARG A 93 8.75 2.91 -3.34
CA ARG A 93 8.33 4.28 -3.62
C ARG A 93 7.62 4.39 -4.96
N GLN A 94 8.10 3.68 -5.99
CA GLN A 94 7.44 3.61 -7.29
C GLN A 94 6.08 2.91 -7.22
N ALA A 95 5.95 1.82 -6.46
CA ALA A 95 4.69 1.11 -6.29
C ALA A 95 3.64 1.98 -5.56
N ILE A 96 4.03 2.65 -4.47
CA ILE A 96 3.17 3.60 -3.74
C ILE A 96 2.76 4.75 -4.66
N THR A 97 3.73 5.30 -5.39
CA THR A 97 3.51 6.40 -6.35
C THR A 97 2.52 5.99 -7.42
N GLN A 98 2.70 4.80 -8.00
CA GLN A 98 1.83 4.27 -9.04
C GLN A 98 0.42 4.02 -8.51
N GLY A 99 0.28 3.41 -7.32
CA GLY A 99 -1.02 3.19 -6.68
C GLY A 99 -1.77 4.50 -6.43
N PHE A 100 -1.09 5.51 -5.89
CA PHE A 100 -1.68 6.84 -5.69
C PHE A 100 -2.11 7.49 -7.00
N ASP A 101 -1.23 7.50 -8.02
CA ASP A 101 -1.53 8.16 -9.29
C ASP A 101 -2.67 7.46 -10.04
N ASP A 102 -2.73 6.13 -9.98
CA ASP A 102 -3.82 5.35 -10.57
C ASP A 102 -5.14 5.58 -9.82
N ALA A 103 -5.13 5.77 -8.49
CA ALA A 103 -6.32 6.16 -7.73
C ALA A 103 -6.83 7.55 -8.15
N VAL A 104 -5.94 8.53 -8.28
CA VAL A 104 -6.32 9.89 -8.74
C VAL A 104 -6.82 9.89 -10.19
N ARG A 105 -6.26 9.03 -11.05
CA ARG A 105 -6.51 9.06 -12.49
C ARG A 105 -7.77 8.27 -12.91
N TYR A 106 -8.07 7.18 -12.23
CA TYR A 106 -9.08 6.20 -12.67
C TYR A 106 -10.29 6.07 -11.73
N TYR A 107 -10.36 6.86 -10.65
CA TYR A 107 -11.50 6.98 -9.75
C TYR A 107 -12.22 8.31 -9.97
#